data_AF-A0A2N1PHL2-F1
#
_entry.id   AF-A0A2N1PHL2-F1
#
_cell.length_a   1.000
_cell.length_b   1.000
_cell.length_c   1.000
_cell.angle_alpha   90.00
_cell.angle_beta   90.00
_cell.angle_gamma   90.00
#
_symmetry.space_group_name_H-M   'P 1'
#
loop_
_entity.id
_entity.type
_entity.pdbx_description
1 polymer ?
#
loop_
_entity_poly.entity_id
_entity_poly.type
_entity_poly.pdbx_seq_one_letter_code
_entity_poly.pdbx_strand_id
1 'polypeptide(L)'
;MSNKSQVYFTTLRTTGSNNILKKLEKLVTAAGMSDIDFENKFAAIKIHLGEPGNLAYLRPNYSRVIVDMIKEKGGKPFLTD
;
A
#
# COMPACT_ATOMS: atom_id res chain seq x y z
N MET A 1 -30.80 0.88 2.52
CA MET A 1 -29.99 2.11 2.59
C MET A 1 -28.70 1.86 1.84
N SER A 2 -28.36 2.66 0.83
CA SER A 2 -27.07 2.54 0.15
C SER A 2 -25.99 2.98 1.14
N ASN A 3 -25.21 2.02 1.65
CA ASN A 3 -24.08 2.33 2.52
C ASN A 3 -23.04 3.08 1.69
N LYS A 4 -22.80 4.35 2.03
CA LYS A 4 -21.77 5.16 1.37
C LYS A 4 -20.40 4.51 1.61
N SER A 5 -19.60 4.38 0.57
CA SER A 5 -18.22 3.91 0.70
C SER A 5 -17.41 4.84 1.60
N GLN A 6 -16.64 4.26 2.52
CA GLN A 6 -15.66 5.03 3.30
C GLN A 6 -14.44 5.32 2.43
N VAL A 7 -14.03 6.58 2.38
CA VAL A 7 -12.90 7.04 1.56
C VAL A 7 -11.83 7.61 2.46
N TYR A 8 -10.63 7.05 2.37
CA TYR A 8 -9.45 7.49 3.11
C TYR A 8 -8.53 8.26 2.16
N PHE A 9 -8.12 9.46 2.53
CA PHE A 9 -7.20 10.26 1.73
C PHE A 9 -6.24 11.06 2.62
N THR A 10 -5.12 11.47 2.04
CA THR A 10 -4.18 12.38 2.68
C THR A 10 -3.55 13.30 1.64
N THR A 11 -3.09 14.47 2.09
CA THR A 11 -2.39 15.43 1.21
C THR A 11 -0.96 14.95 0.91
N LEU A 12 -0.26 15.60 -0.02
CA LEU A 12 1.17 15.33 -0.25
C LEU A 12 2.12 16.14 0.64
N ARG A 13 1.60 17.00 1.53
CA ARG A 13 2.42 17.80 2.45
C ARG A 13 3.14 16.89 3.45
N THR A 14 4.44 17.11 3.65
CA THR A 14 5.31 16.31 4.53
C THR A 14 5.99 17.16 5.60
N THR A 15 6.45 16.53 6.67
CA THR A 15 7.35 17.11 7.67
C THR A 15 8.61 16.25 7.79
N GLY A 16 9.63 16.72 8.50
CA GLY A 16 10.85 15.93 8.74
C GLY A 16 10.59 14.56 9.40
N SER A 17 9.54 14.46 10.22
CA SER A 17 9.15 13.21 10.88
C SER A 17 8.12 12.37 10.11
N ASN A 18 7.39 12.96 9.16
CA ASN A 18 6.25 12.35 8.47
C ASN A 18 6.33 12.56 6.94
N ASN A 19 7.07 11.67 6.27
CA ASN A 19 7.22 11.63 4.82
C ASN A 19 6.03 10.90 4.14
N ILE A 20 6.01 10.90 2.81
CA ILE A 20 4.91 10.30 2.03
C ILE A 20 4.76 8.79 2.31
N LEU A 21 5.84 8.04 2.52
CA LEU A 21 5.78 6.60 2.76
C LEU A 21 5.14 6.27 4.12
N LYS A 22 5.50 7.01 5.18
CA LYS A 22 4.84 6.90 6.49
C LYS A 22 3.36 7.30 6.42
N LYS A 23 3.02 8.25 5.55
CA LYS A 23 1.62 8.63 5.32
C LYS A 23 0.85 7.53 4.60
N LEU A 24 1.45 6.87 3.61
CA LEU A 24 0.86 5.69 2.96
C LEU A 24 0.58 4.59 3.99
N GLU A 25 1.58 4.23 4.80
CA GLU A 25 1.46 3.22 5.86
C GLU A 25 0.27 3.51 6.79
N LYS A 26 0.17 4.74 7.31
CA LYS A 26 -0.97 5.18 8.14
C LYS A 26 -2.30 5.11 7.40
N LEU A 27 -2.32 5.48 6.13
CA LEU A 27 -3.53 5.49 5.32
C LEU A 27 -4.07 4.09 5.11
N VAL A 28 -3.22 3.14 4.71
CA VAL A 28 -3.63 1.75 4.47
C VAL A 28 -3.96 1.03 5.77
N THR A 29 -3.25 1.36 6.87
CA THR A 29 -3.59 0.88 8.21
C THR A 29 -5.00 1.34 8.61
N ALA A 30 -5.31 2.63 8.44
CA ALA A 30 -6.64 3.17 8.72
C ALA A 30 -7.74 2.55 7.82
N ALA A 31 -7.37 2.13 6.61
CA ALA A 31 -8.25 1.44 5.67
C ALA A 31 -8.42 -0.08 5.95
N GLY A 32 -7.87 -0.59 7.06
CA GLY A 32 -8.09 -1.97 7.50
C GLY A 32 -7.03 -2.97 7.03
N MET A 33 -5.89 -2.53 6.50
CA MET A 33 -4.77 -3.43 6.14
C MET A 33 -4.31 -4.27 7.34
N SER A 34 -4.46 -3.74 8.56
CA SER A 34 -4.12 -4.44 9.78
C SER A 34 -5.05 -5.58 10.17
N ASP A 35 -6.25 -5.64 9.59
CA ASP A 35 -7.27 -6.64 9.93
C ASP A 35 -7.23 -7.85 8.99
N ILE A 36 -6.43 -7.77 7.91
CA ILE A 36 -6.26 -8.85 6.95
C ILE A 36 -5.37 -9.94 7.54
N ASP A 37 -5.85 -11.18 7.48
CA ASP A 37 -5.09 -12.36 7.84
C ASP A 37 -4.14 -12.78 6.70
N PHE A 38 -2.85 -12.52 6.91
CA PHE A 38 -1.78 -12.87 5.97
C PHE A 38 -0.99 -14.11 6.38
N GLU A 39 -1.21 -14.68 7.56
CA GLU A 39 -0.32 -15.70 8.13
C GLU A 39 -0.18 -16.90 7.18
N ASN A 40 1.06 -17.17 6.74
CA ASN A 40 1.42 -18.22 5.77
C ASN A 40 0.72 -18.15 4.41
N LYS A 41 0.05 -17.04 4.07
CA LYS A 41 -0.69 -16.87 2.81
C LYS A 41 0.12 -16.11 1.77
N PHE A 42 -0.09 -16.48 0.50
CA PHE A 42 0.37 -15.68 -0.62
C PHE A 42 -0.54 -14.46 -0.80
N ALA A 43 0.06 -13.28 -0.97
CA ALA A 43 -0.67 -12.03 -1.14
C ALA A 43 -0.22 -11.34 -2.43
N ALA A 44 -1.13 -11.28 -3.40
CA ALA A 44 -0.90 -10.56 -4.64
C ALA A 44 -1.02 -9.06 -4.40
N ILE A 45 0.01 -8.31 -4.77
CA ILE A 45 -0.04 -6.84 -4.84
C ILE A 45 -0.17 -6.48 -6.32
N LYS A 46 -1.41 -6.19 -6.75
CA LYS A 46 -1.70 -5.75 -8.11
C LYS A 46 -1.20 -4.31 -8.29
N ILE A 47 -0.32 -4.09 -9.25
CA ILE A 47 0.31 -2.80 -9.50
C ILE A 47 0.75 -2.71 -10.95
N HIS A 48 0.52 -1.56 -11.57
CA HIS A 48 1.10 -1.28 -12.87
C HIS A 48 2.58 -0.91 -12.71
N LEU A 49 3.47 -1.77 -13.22
CA LEU A 49 4.93 -1.61 -13.08
C LEU A 49 5.49 -0.48 -13.97
N GLY A 50 4.69 0.01 -14.91
CA GLY A 50 5.10 0.97 -15.92
C GLY A 50 5.83 0.33 -17.09
N GLU A 51 6.02 1.13 -18.12
CA GLU A 51 6.67 0.74 -19.37
C GLU A 51 7.86 1.68 -19.63
N PRO A 52 8.91 1.22 -20.33
CA PRO A 52 10.03 2.09 -20.69
C PRO A 52 9.55 3.38 -21.37
N GLY A 53 9.93 4.53 -20.81
CA GLY A 53 9.54 5.85 -21.30
C GLY A 53 8.27 6.44 -20.67
N ASN A 54 7.49 5.65 -19.91
CA ASN A 54 6.34 6.15 -19.18
C ASN A 54 6.74 6.69 -17.79
N LEU A 55 6.04 7.70 -17.28
CA LEU A 55 6.17 8.24 -15.92
C LEU A 55 4.93 7.99 -15.05
N ALA A 56 3.84 7.49 -15.64
CA ALA A 56 2.57 7.21 -14.97
C ALA A 56 2.56 5.83 -14.29
N TYR A 57 3.57 5.56 -13.48
CA TYR A 57 3.68 4.33 -12.70
C TYR A 57 4.08 4.64 -11.26
N LEU A 58 3.73 3.73 -10.35
CA LEU A 58 4.06 3.89 -8.95
C LEU A 58 5.53 3.50 -8.73
N ARG A 59 6.31 4.41 -8.12
CA ARG A 59 7.71 4.13 -7.80
C ARG A 59 7.82 2.93 -6.84
N PRO A 60 8.84 2.07 -6.96
CA PRO A 60 8.98 0.87 -6.11
C PRO A 60 8.97 1.12 -4.60
N ASN A 61 9.36 2.31 -4.16
CA ASN A 61 9.36 2.68 -2.74
C ASN A 61 7.97 2.60 -2.10
N TYR A 62 6.89 2.81 -2.87
CA TYR A 62 5.53 2.70 -2.36
C TYR A 62 5.09 1.25 -2.21
N SER A 63 5.35 0.39 -3.20
CA SER A 63 5.01 -1.03 -3.11
C SER A 63 5.82 -1.74 -2.02
N ARG A 64 7.06 -1.29 -1.77
CA ARG A 64 7.88 -1.78 -0.65
C ARG A 64 7.18 -1.64 0.71
N VAL A 65 6.50 -0.52 0.97
CA VAL A 65 5.73 -0.32 2.22
C VAL A 65 4.70 -1.43 2.41
N ILE A 66 3.94 -1.74 1.35
CA ILE A 66 2.89 -2.79 1.40
C ILE A 66 3.51 -4.17 1.56
N VAL A 67 4.61 -4.46 0.85
CA VAL A 67 5.36 -5.72 0.96
C VAL A 67 5.85 -5.95 2.39
N ASP A 68 6.40 -4.93 3.04
CA ASP A 68 6.90 -5.03 4.41
C ASP A 68 5.77 -5.29 5.40
N MET A 69 4.67 -4.55 5.31
CA MET A 69 3.49 -4.76 6.16
C MET A 69 2.92 -6.19 6.05
N ILE A 70 2.91 -6.78 4.84
CA ILE A 70 2.45 -8.17 4.65
C ILE A 70 3.45 -9.17 5.27
N LYS A 71 4.75 -8.96 5.07
CA LYS A 71 5.80 -9.82 5.64
C LYS A 71 5.82 -9.80 7.16
N GLU A 72 5.65 -8.63 7.76
CA GLU A 72 5.54 -8.46 9.22
C GLU A 72 4.37 -9.25 9.82
N LYS A 73 3.34 -9.53 9.01
CA LYS A 73 2.16 -10.33 9.36
C LYS A 73 2.25 -11.79 8.89
N GLY A 74 3.45 -12.30 8.59
CA GLY A 74 3.69 -13.69 8.20
C GLY A 74 3.29 -14.06 6.76
N GLY A 75 2.94 -13.06 5.94
CA GLY A 75 2.54 -13.27 4.56
C GLY A 75 3.69 -13.41 3.57
N LYS A 76 3.36 -13.93 2.38
CA LYS A 76 4.26 -14.17 1.25
C LYS A 76 3.85 -13.26 0.08
N PRO A 77 4.23 -11.97 0.10
CA PRO A 77 3.79 -11.03 -0.93
C PRO A 77 4.51 -11.26 -2.25
N PHE A 78 3.81 -10.99 -3.34
CA PHE A 78 4.40 -10.90 -4.68
C PHE A 78 3.74 -9.77 -5.47
N LEU A 79 4.51 -9.13 -6.36
CA LEU A 79 4.00 -8.09 -7.25
C LEU A 79 3.47 -8.73 -8.53
N THR A 80 2.36 -8.22 -9.05
CA THR A 80 1.80 -8.63 -10.34
C THR A 80 1.17 -7.44 -11.04
N ASP A 81 1.30 -7.40 -12.37
CA ASP A 81 0.48 -6.56 -13.25
C ASP A 81 -0.62 -7.39 -13.91
#